data_AF-G7GN21-F1
#
_entry.id   AF-G7GN21-F1
#
_cell.length_a   1.000
_cell.length_b   1.000
_cell.length_c   1.000
_cell.angle_alpha   90.00
_cell.angle_beta   90.00
_cell.angle_gamma   90.00
#
_symmetry.space_group_name_H-M   'P 1'
#
loop_
_entity.id
_entity.type
_entity.pdbx_description
1 polymer ?
#
loop_
_entity_poly.entity_id
_entity_poly.type
_entity_poly.pdbx_seq_one_letter_code
_entity_poly.pdbx_strand_id
1 'polypeptide(L)' 'MTAATDHEPLIARAWDVAEHHRLTGDHPLVRAIWALEDAIDHNTTDPGHAAQRVEALIGELP' A
#
# COMPACT_ATOMS: atom_id res chain seq x y z
N MET A 1 19.67 14.30 5.70
CA MET A 1 19.62 13.94 4.27
C MET A 1 19.86 12.46 4.21
N THR A 2 18.93 11.57 3.93
CA THR A 2 17.59 11.61 3.30
C THR A 2 16.65 10.84 4.23
N ALA A 3 15.43 11.33 4.48
CA ALA A 3 14.40 10.47 5.05
C ALA A 3 14.23 9.31 4.07
N ALA A 4 14.68 8.11 4.43
CA ALA A 4 14.19 6.92 3.76
C ALA A 4 12.67 6.97 3.96
N THR A 5 11.94 7.05 2.86
CA THR A 5 10.49 7.00 2.89
C THR A 5 10.13 5.56 3.28
N ASP A 6 10.17 5.24 4.57
CA ASP A 6 9.78 3.92 5.07
C ASP A 6 8.29 3.78 4.79
N HIS A 7 7.98 3.11 3.69
CA HIS A 7 6.62 2.76 3.28
C HIS A 7 6.11 1.51 4.01
N GLU A 8 6.98 0.80 4.75
CA GLU A 8 6.64 -0.37 5.58
C GLU A 8 5.50 -0.11 6.59
N PRO A 9 5.46 1.03 7.32
CA PRO A 9 4.34 1.33 8.23
C PRO A 9 3.01 1.52 7.49
N LEU A 10 3.04 2.06 6.27
CA LEU A 10 1.83 2.20 5.44
C LEU A 10 1.34 0.83 4.97
N ILE A 11 2.24 -0.04 4.51
CA ILE A 11 1.92 -1.41 4.10
C ILE A 11 1.28 -2.19 5.26
N ALA A 12 1.90 -2.16 6.45
CA ALA A 12 1.38 -2.85 7.62
C ALA A 12 -0.05 -2.39 7.96
N ARG A 13 -0.26 -1.06 8.05
CA ARG A 13 -1.59 -0.48 8.29
C ARG A 13 -2.59 -0.87 7.19
N ALA A 14 -2.17 -0.89 5.93
CA ALA A 14 -3.04 -1.23 4.82
C ALA A 14 -3.48 -2.69 4.87
N TRP A 15 -2.59 -3.61 5.28
CA TRP A 15 -2.92 -5.00 5.54
C TRP A 15 -3.87 -5.17 6.72
N ASP A 16 -3.68 -4.44 7.82
CA ASP A 16 -4.61 -4.45 8.96
C ASP A 16 -6.04 -4.06 8.53
N VAL A 17 -6.16 -3.02 7.70
CA VAL A 17 -7.44 -2.58 7.12
C VAL A 17 -8.00 -3.66 6.19
N ALA A 18 -7.18 -4.22 5.30
CA ALA A 18 -7.61 -5.28 4.40
C ALA A 18 -8.12 -6.52 5.16
N GLU A 19 -7.45 -6.91 6.24
CA GLU A 19 -7.87 -8.00 7.12
C GLU A 19 -9.18 -7.66 7.85
N HIS A 20 -9.28 -6.46 8.43
CA HIS A 20 -10.47 -5.99 9.12
C HIS A 20 -11.73 -6.07 8.24
N HIS A 21 -11.61 -5.64 6.97
CA HIS A 21 -12.69 -5.68 5.99
C HIS A 21 -12.80 -7.03 5.25
N ARG A 22 -11.95 -8.01 5.56
CA ARG A 22 -11.86 -9.32 4.89
C ARG A 22 -11.75 -9.23 3.37
N LEU A 23 -10.93 -8.29 2.89
CA LEU A 23 -10.71 -8.05 1.47
C LEU A 23 -9.94 -9.22 0.87
N THR A 24 -10.31 -9.60 -0.35
CA THR A 24 -9.64 -10.67 -1.10
C THR A 24 -8.62 -10.10 -2.09
N GLY A 25 -7.78 -10.97 -2.68
CA GLY A 25 -6.73 -10.59 -3.63
C GLY A 25 -7.21 -9.81 -4.87
N ASP A 26 -8.49 -9.88 -5.21
CA ASP A 26 -9.08 -9.11 -6.30
C ASP A 26 -9.48 -7.68 -5.92
N HIS A 27 -9.49 -7.36 -4.63
CA HIS A 27 -9.89 -6.04 -4.17
C HIS A 27 -8.86 -4.97 -4.57
N PRO A 28 -9.29 -3.76 -5.01
CA PRO A 28 -8.39 -2.69 -5.42
C PRO A 28 -7.33 -2.33 -4.38
N LEU A 29 -7.70 -2.29 -3.09
CA LEU A 29 -6.75 -2.04 -2.00
C LEU A 29 -5.66 -3.12 -1.93
N VAL A 30 -6.03 -4.40 -1.96
CA VAL A 30 -5.06 -5.51 -1.87
C VAL A 30 -4.07 -5.48 -3.04
N ARG A 31 -4.57 -5.22 -4.25
CA ARG A 31 -3.71 -5.06 -5.43
C ARG A 31 -2.79 -3.84 -5.33
N ALA A 32 -3.25 -2.76 -4.73
CA ALA A 32 -2.42 -1.57 -4.51
C ALA A 32 -1.33 -1.80 -3.46
N ILE A 33 -1.61 -2.59 -2.41
CA ILE A 33 -0.61 -2.99 -1.41
C ILE A 33 0.48 -3.82 -2.08
N TRP A 34 0.12 -4.85 -2.84
CA TRP A 34 1.11 -5.65 -3.59
C TRP A 34 1.93 -4.81 -4.58
N ALA A 35 1.31 -3.85 -5.27
CA ALA A 35 2.04 -2.96 -6.17
C ALA A 35 3.02 -2.04 -5.44
N LEU A 36 2.72 -1.63 -4.21
CA LEU A 36 3.63 -0.85 -3.37
C LEU A 36 4.79 -1.71 -2.84
N GLU A 37 4.50 -2.92 -2.34
CA GLU A 37 5.51 -3.90 -1.95
C GLU A 37 6.46 -4.21 -3.12
N ASP A 38 5.91 -4.49 -4.30
CA ASP A 38 6.69 -4.75 -5.52
C ASP A 38 7.56 -3.55 -5.94
N ALA A 39 7.03 -2.33 -5.82
CA ALA A 39 7.78 -1.10 -6.12
C ALA A 39 8.98 -0.89 -5.18
N ILE A 40 8.82 -1.21 -3.89
CA ILE A 40 9.88 -1.11 -2.88
C ILE A 40 10.92 -2.21 -3.10
N ASP A 41 10.48 -3.48 -3.16
CA ASP A 41 11.35 -4.65 -3.19
C ASP A 41 12.22 -4.68 -4.45
N HIS A 42 11.65 -4.27 -5.59
CA HIS A 42 12.37 -4.25 -6.86
C HIS A 42 12.99 -2.88 -7.19
N ASN A 43 12.79 -1.87 -6.33
CA ASN A 43 13.16 -0.48 -6.58
C ASN A 43 12.70 -0.01 -7.97
N THR A 44 11.46 -0.37 -8.33
CA THR A 44 10.88 -0.15 -9.65
C THR A 44 10.09 1.16 -9.66
N THR A 45 8.85 1.13 -10.15
CA THR A 45 7.92 2.26 -10.30
C THR A 45 7.92 3.15 -9.06
N ASP A 46 7.71 4.46 -9.26
CA ASP A 46 7.69 5.48 -8.19
C ASP A 46 6.90 5.01 -6.95
N PRO A 47 7.58 4.60 -5.85
CA PRO A 47 6.92 4.05 -4.67
C PRO A 47 6.09 5.13 -3.95
N GLY A 48 6.40 6.42 -4.17
CA GLY A 48 5.58 7.53 -3.68
C GLY A 48 4.21 7.61 -4.35
N HIS A 49 4.11 7.27 -5.63
CA HIS A 49 2.82 7.20 -6.33
C HIS A 49 2.01 5.98 -5.87
N ALA A 50 2.66 4.82 -5.72
CA ALA A 50 2.01 3.62 -5.20
C ALA A 50 1.50 3.82 -3.76
N ALA A 51 2.27 4.50 -2.91
CA ALA A 51 1.87 4.84 -1.55
C ALA A 51 0.63 5.75 -1.50
N GLN A 52 0.60 6.82 -2.31
CA GLN A 52 -0.57 7.70 -2.40
C GLN A 52 -1.83 6.94 -2.83
N ARG A 53 -1.69 5.96 -3.72
CA ARG A 53 -2.81 5.13 -4.16
C ARG A 53 -3.35 4.24 -3.03
N VAL A 54 -2.46 3.65 -2.22
CA VAL A 54 -2.84 2.87 -1.04
C VAL A 54 -3.58 3.75 -0.03
N GLU A 55 -3.06 4.94 0.28
CA GLU A 55 -3.69 5.87 1.22
C GLU A 55 -5.09 6.31 0.78
N ALA A 56 -5.26 6.61 -0.51
CA ALA A 56 -6.57 6.99 -1.05
C ALA A 56 -7.59 5.85 -0.90
N LEU A 57 -7.21 4.62 -1.25
CA LEU A 57 -8.09 3.46 -1.17
C LEU A 57 -8.47 3.11 0.27
N ILE A 58 -7.57 3.32 1.24
CA ILE A 58 -7.92 3.18 2.67
C ILE A 58 -8.99 4.20 3.07
N GLY A 59 -8.87 5.45 2.60
CA GLY A 59 -9.83 6.51 2.91
C GLY A 59 -11.21 6.35 2.25
N GLU A 60 -11.32 5.50 1.24
CA GLU A 60 -12.57 5.17 0.55
C GLU A 60 -13.35 4.02 1.21
N LEU A 61 -12.74 3.30 2.15
CA LEU A 61 -13.41 2.22 2.88
C LEU A 61 -14.39 2.77 3.93
N PRO A 62 -15.57 2.14 4.08
CA PRO A 62 -16.64 2.62 4.96
C PRO A 62 -16.33 2.43 6.46
#